data_AF-A0A934AXX4-F1
#
_entry.id   AF-A0A934AXX4-F1
#
_cell.length_a   1.000
_cell.length_b   1.000
_cell.length_c   1.000
_cell.angle_alpha   90.00
_cell.angle_beta   90.00
_cell.angle_gamma   90.00
#
_symmetry.space_group_name_H-M   'P 1'
#
loop_
_entity.id
_entity.type
_entity.pdbx_description
1 polymer ?
#
loop_
_entity_poly.entity_id
_entity_poly.type
_entity_poly.pdbx_seq_one_letter_code
_entity_poly.pdbx_strand_id
1 'polypeptide(L)' 'MSKLDSVVPEKYTLDTKFKFRCHKGIKCFTHCCSNIEILLTPYDVVRLRKRLGISSGEFLEKYSFIKIDEKSSHPYA' A
#
# COMPACT_ATOMS: atom_id res chain seq x y z
N MET A 1 31.74 24.66 5.49
CA MET A 1 31.45 23.26 5.85
C MET A 1 30.58 22.65 4.77
N SER A 2 31.21 22.12 3.72
CA SER A 2 30.54 21.57 2.54
C SER A 2 30.50 20.04 2.62
N LYS A 3 29.30 19.46 2.69
CA LYS A 3 29.04 18.06 2.25
C LYS A 3 27.54 17.73 2.23
N LEU A 4 26.81 18.43 1.37
CA LEU A 4 25.79 17.80 0.52
C LEU A 4 26.56 17.57 -0.79
N ASP A 5 26.91 16.36 -1.22
CA ASP A 5 26.12 15.61 -2.21
C ASP A 5 26.78 14.24 -2.45
N SER A 6 26.62 13.26 -1.55
CA SER A 6 27.25 11.93 -1.72
C SER A 6 26.34 10.89 -2.40
N VAL A 7 25.17 11.30 -2.89
CA VAL A 7 24.24 10.39 -3.56
C VAL A 7 24.04 10.89 -4.99
N VAL A 8 24.64 10.18 -5.95
CA VAL A 8 24.37 10.39 -7.37
C VAL A 8 23.06 9.65 -7.69
N PRO A 9 21.98 10.35 -8.10
CA PRO A 9 20.72 9.68 -8.44
C PRO A 9 20.91 8.79 -9.66
N GLU A 10 20.59 7.50 -9.54
CA GLU A 10 20.58 6.56 -10.67
C GLU A 10 19.15 6.43 -11.20
N LYS A 11 18.95 6.70 -12.50
CA LYS A 11 17.64 6.60 -13.15
C LYS A 11 17.42 5.16 -13.64
N TYR A 12 16.41 4.49 -13.10
CA TYR A 12 16.02 3.15 -13.54
C TYR A 12 15.16 3.20 -14.80
N THR A 13 15.43 2.27 -15.73
CA THR A 13 14.63 1.98 -16.93
C THR A 13 13.71 0.79 -16.69
N LEU A 14 12.82 0.47 -17.64
CA LEU A 14 11.93 -0.69 -17.53
C LEU A 14 12.68 -2.03 -17.44
N ASP A 15 13.86 -2.13 -18.07
CA ASP A 15 14.69 -3.34 -18.03
C ASP A 15 15.61 -3.42 -16.80
N THR A 16 15.58 -2.40 -15.94
CA THR A 16 16.47 -2.34 -14.78
C THR A 16 16.05 -3.38 -13.72
N LYS A 17 17.01 -4.24 -13.36
CA LYS A 17 16.83 -5.21 -12.27
C LYS A 17 17.35 -4.61 -10.98
N PHE A 18 16.54 -4.67 -9.93
CA PHE A 18 16.97 -4.31 -8.58
C PHE A 18 16.67 -5.46 -7.60
N LYS A 19 17.43 -5.51 -6.51
CA LYS A 19 17.24 -6.51 -5.46
C LYS A 19 16.16 -6.05 -4.50
N PHE A 20 14.97 -6.64 -4.56
CA PHE A 20 13.89 -6.39 -3.61
C PHE A 20 13.89 -7.45 -2.50
N ARG A 21 13.91 -7.03 -1.23
CA ARG A 21 13.91 -7.93 -0.08
C ARG A 21 13.20 -7.32 1.13
N CYS A 22 11.91 -6.97 1.01
CA CYS A 22 11.11 -6.47 2.14
C CYS A 22 10.64 -7.63 3.05
N HIS A 23 11.05 -7.66 4.33
CA HIS A 23 10.62 -8.67 5.32
C HIS A 23 10.77 -8.15 6.76
N LYS A 24 10.13 -8.82 7.73
CA LYS A 24 10.11 -8.47 9.17
C LYS A 24 11.47 -8.28 9.87
N GLY A 25 12.59 -8.55 9.20
CA GLY A 25 13.94 -8.52 9.79
C GLY A 25 14.83 -7.36 9.35
N ILE A 26 14.34 -6.41 8.53
CA ILE A 26 15.12 -5.24 8.10
C ILE A 26 14.58 -3.95 8.70
N LYS A 27 15.47 -2.95 8.87
CA LYS A 27 15.15 -1.67 9.51
C LYS A 27 14.02 -0.90 8.83
N CYS A 28 13.89 -1.02 7.50
CA CYS A 28 12.86 -0.32 6.73
C CYS A 28 11.62 -1.18 6.45
N PHE A 29 11.41 -2.30 7.16
CA PHE A 29 10.18 -3.08 7.00
C PHE A 29 8.97 -2.18 7.24
N THR A 30 7.98 -2.30 6.37
CA THR A 30 6.75 -1.48 6.29
C THR A 30 6.92 0.01 6.04
N HIS A 31 8.13 0.59 6.02
CA HIS A 31 8.32 2.04 5.96
C HIS A 31 7.74 2.72 4.70
N CYS A 32 7.80 2.06 3.54
CA CYS A 32 7.28 2.60 2.28
C CYS A 32 5.81 2.21 2.00
N CYS A 33 5.32 1.11 2.56
CA CYS A 33 3.99 0.57 2.24
C CYS A 33 2.99 0.66 3.40
N SER A 34 3.40 1.10 4.61
CA SER A 34 2.48 1.26 5.74
C SER A 34 1.58 2.49 5.63
N ASN A 35 1.97 3.48 4.81
CA ASN A 35 1.28 4.77 4.71
C ASN A 35 0.89 5.09 3.27
N ILE A 36 0.27 4.12 2.60
CA ILE A 36 -0.32 4.30 1.27
C ILE A 36 -1.83 4.09 1.34
N GLU A 37 -2.56 4.84 0.54
CA GLU A 37 -3.98 4.58 0.31
C GLU A 37 -4.12 3.56 -0.82
N ILE A 38 -4.81 2.45 -0.54
CA ILE A 38 -5.06 1.38 -1.51
C ILE A 38 -6.56 1.30 -1.75
N LEU A 39 -6.97 1.52 -3.00
CA LEU A 39 -8.32 1.25 -3.43
C LEU A 39 -8.57 -0.26 -3.38
N LEU A 40 -9.58 -0.68 -2.63
CA LEU A 40 -9.93 -2.09 -2.48
C LEU A 40 -11.11 -2.42 -3.39
N THR A 41 -10.89 -3.34 -4.34
CA THR A 41 -12.01 -3.88 -5.11
C THR A 41 -12.82 -4.84 -4.23
N PRO A 42 -14.09 -5.14 -4.58
CA PRO A 42 -14.88 -6.14 -3.88
C PRO A 42 -14.18 -7.51 -3.79
N TYR A 43 -13.39 -7.87 -4.81
CA TYR A 43 -12.64 -9.12 -4.80
C TYR A 43 -11.51 -9.10 -3.77
N ASP A 44 -10.81 -7.97 -3.59
CA ASP A 44 -9.78 -7.80 -2.56
C ASP A 44 -10.38 -7.99 -1.17
N VAL A 45 -11.54 -7.37 -0.90
CA VAL A 45 -12.28 -7.53 0.37
C VAL A 45 -12.58 -9.00 0.65
N VAL A 46 -13.09 -9.74 -0.34
CA VAL A 46 -13.41 -11.18 -0.20
C VAL A 46 -12.16 -12.02 0.06
N ARG A 47 -11.02 -11.68 -0.55
CA ARG A 47 -9.77 -12.41 -0.32
C ARG A 47 -9.18 -12.11 1.05
N LEU A 48 -9.14 -10.84 1.43
CA LEU A 48 -8.54 -10.40 2.70
C LEU A 48 -9.35 -10.89 3.90
N ARG A 49 -10.68 -10.79 3.88
CA ARG A 49 -11.52 -11.33 4.97
C ARG A 49 -11.29 -12.83 5.18
N LYS A 50 -11.16 -13.61 4.09
CA LYS A 50 -10.93 -15.06 4.15
C LYS A 50 -9.58 -15.37 4.76
N ARG A 51 -8.55 -14.59 4.42
CA ARG A 51 -7.21 -14.74 4.99
C ARG A 51 -7.17 -14.41 6.49
N LEU A 52 -7.98 -13.45 6.92
CA LEU A 52 -8.08 -13.02 8.31
C LEU A 52 -9.07 -13.84 9.14
N GLY A 53 -9.93 -14.66 8.52
CA GLY A 53 -10.90 -15.49 9.21
C GLY A 53 -12.08 -14.70 9.80
N ILE A 54 -12.41 -13.54 9.24
CA ILE A 54 -13.49 -12.65 9.70
C ILE A 54 -14.55 -12.41 8.62
N SER A 55 -15.68 -11.82 9.00
CA SER A 55 -16.74 -11.45 8.05
C SER A 55 -16.33 -10.24 7.18
N SER A 56 -17.03 -10.04 6.04
CA SER A 56 -16.78 -8.86 5.20
C SER A 56 -17.09 -7.56 5.94
N GLY A 57 -18.16 -7.54 6.75
CA GLY A 57 -18.57 -6.37 7.52
C GLY A 57 -17.50 -5.97 8.55
N GLU A 58 -17.04 -6.93 9.35
CA GLU A 58 -15.96 -6.68 10.32
C GLU A 58 -14.64 -6.26 9.65
N PHE A 59 -14.34 -6.81 8.47
CA PHE A 59 -13.15 -6.39 7.72
C PHE A 59 -13.26 -4.92 7.31
N LEU A 60 -14.39 -4.53 6.72
CA LEU A 60 -14.61 -3.16 6.26
C LEU A 60 -14.56 -2.17 7.43
N GLU A 61 -15.16 -2.52 8.57
CA GLU A 61 -15.17 -1.69 9.77
C GLU A 61 -13.78 -1.51 10.40
N LYS A 62 -12.99 -2.59 10.52
CA LYS A 62 -11.70 -2.57 11.23
C LYS A 62 -10.52 -2.11 10.38
N TYR A 63 -10.57 -2.33 9.07
CA TYR A 63 -9.40 -2.23 8.20
C TYR A 63 -9.60 -1.37 6.94
N SER A 64 -10.74 -0.70 6.79
CA SER A 64 -10.99 0.16 5.63
C SER A 64 -11.67 1.48 6.01
N PHE A 65 -11.64 2.44 5.10
CA PHE A 65 -12.40 3.67 5.17
C PHE A 65 -13.19 3.85 3.87
N ILE A 66 -14.44 4.28 3.97
CA ILE A 66 -15.27 4.56 2.80
C ILE A 66 -15.04 6.01 2.39
N LYS A 67 -14.54 6.23 1.17
CA LYS A 67 -14.54 7.54 0.53
C LYS A 67 -15.80 7.65 -0.33
N ILE A 68 -16.69 8.57 0.02
CA ILE A 68 -17.87 8.91 -0.77
C ILE A 68 -17.46 10.07 -1.68
N ASP A 69 -17.75 9.95 -2.97
CA ASP A 69 -17.58 11.07 -3.89
C ASP A 69 -18.73 12.08 -3.70
N GLU A 70 -18.41 13.37 -3.53
CA GLU A 70 -19.45 14.39 -3.32
C GLU A 70 -20.28 14.63 -4.59
N LYS A 71 -19.73 14.29 -5.77
CA LYS A 71 -20.40 14.50 -7.06
C LYS A 71 -21.21 13.30 -7.54
N SER A 72 -20.79 12.09 -7.18
CA SER A 72 -21.52 10.86 -7.47
C SER A 72 -21.86 10.19 -6.15
N SER A 73 -23.14 10.01 -5.84
CA SER A 73 -23.60 9.35 -4.60
C SER A 73 -23.24 7.85 -4.52
N HIS A 74 -22.21 7.41 -5.24
CA HIS A 74 -21.69 6.07 -5.31
C HIS A 74 -20.34 6.01 -4.57
N PRO A 75 -20.02 4.91 -3.87
CA PRO A 75 -18.69 4.68 -3.35
C PRO A 75 -17.66 4.73 -4.50
N TYR A 76 -16.48 5.35 -4.28
CA TYR A 76 -15.38 5.28 -5.24
C TYR A 76 -15.10 3.80 -5.56
N ALA A 77 -15.35 3.40 -6.80
CA ALA A 77 -15.00 2.07 -7.32
C ALA A 77 -13.49 1.97 -7.52
#